data_AF-Q2IJV6-F1
#
_entry.id   AF-Q2IJV6-F1
#
_cell.length_a   1.000
_cell.length_b   1.000
_cell.length_c   1.000
_cell.angle_alpha   90.00
_cell.angle_beta   90.00
_cell.angle_gamma   90.00
#
_symmetry.space_group_name_H-M   'P 1'
#
loop_
_entity.id
_entity.type
_entity.pdbx_description
1 polymer ?
#
loop_
_entity_poly.entity_id
_entity_poly.type
_entity_poly.pdbx_seq_one_letter_code
_entity_poly.pdbx_strand_id
1 'polypeptide(L)'
;MTDTAIYQQIVDGSPDAFVLGDREGRIRIWNAGAEAIFGFTAAEALGQSMDIIIPERLRGRHWDGYTKTMQTGKSRYGAGDVLAVPAITKDGRNISIEFTIQMLRTAGGELLGPLAIIRDVTKRFQRERELARRVKELEAKAGT
;
A
#
# COMPACT_ATOMS: atom_id res chain seq x y z
N MET A 1 -11.81 -10.59 26.79
CA MET A 1 -10.81 -10.53 25.71
C MET A 1 -9.71 -9.59 26.15
N THR A 2 -8.45 -9.91 25.90
CA THR A 2 -7.33 -8.96 26.07
C THR A 2 -7.33 -7.96 24.92
N ASP A 3 -6.80 -6.75 25.12
CA ASP A 3 -6.74 -5.73 24.08
C ASP A 3 -6.00 -6.23 22.82
N THR A 4 -4.96 -7.05 23.00
CA THR A 4 -4.24 -7.70 21.89
C THR A 4 -5.15 -8.55 21.00
N ALA A 5 -6.07 -9.32 21.59
CA ALA A 5 -6.99 -10.15 20.81
C ALA A 5 -7.98 -9.31 19.99
N ILE A 6 -8.40 -8.16 20.53
CA ILE A 6 -9.28 -7.21 19.81
C ILE A 6 -8.51 -6.60 18.63
N TYR A 7 -7.29 -6.12 18.85
CA TYR A 7 -6.47 -5.55 17.77
C TYR A 7 -6.17 -6.55 16.66
N GLN A 8 -5.87 -7.81 17.01
CA GLN A 8 -5.66 -8.86 16.02
C GLN A 8 -6.91 -9.09 15.17
N GLN A 9 -8.10 -9.14 15.77
CA GLN A 9 -9.35 -9.26 15.02
C GLN A 9 -9.64 -8.05 14.13
N ILE A 10 -9.32 -6.83 14.58
CA ILE A 10 -9.47 -5.62 13.76
C ILE A 10 -8.57 -5.71 12.52
N VAL A 11 -7.31 -6.11 12.70
CA VAL A 11 -6.34 -6.23 11.61
C VAL A 11 -6.73 -7.37 10.66
N ASP A 12 -7.02 -8.56 11.17
CA ASP A 12 -7.30 -9.74 10.35
C ASP A 12 -8.67 -9.67 9.67
N GLY A 13 -9.66 -9.08 10.32
CA GLY A 13 -11.01 -8.91 9.77
C GLY A 13 -11.16 -7.70 8.83
N SER A 14 -10.13 -6.87 8.71
CA SER A 14 -10.19 -5.68 7.85
C SER A 14 -10.16 -6.06 6.36
N PRO A 15 -11.05 -5.47 5.52
CA PRO A 15 -10.95 -5.59 4.07
C PRO A 15 -9.80 -4.74 3.50
N ASP A 16 -9.38 -3.69 4.21
CA ASP A 16 -8.17 -2.95 3.88
C ASP A 16 -6.94 -3.82 4.19
N ALA A 17 -5.93 -3.73 3.35
CA ALA A 17 -4.67 -4.45 3.52
C ALA A 17 -3.77 -3.73 4.51
N PHE A 18 -3.25 -4.47 5.49
CA PHE A 18 -2.29 -3.99 6.48
C PHE A 18 -0.93 -4.61 6.17
N VAL A 19 0.04 -3.76 5.80
CA VAL A 19 1.39 -4.18 5.44
C VAL A 19 2.40 -3.38 6.26
N LEU A 20 3.07 -4.05 7.20
CA LEU A 20 4.17 -3.46 7.97
C LEU A 20 5.50 -3.91 7.38
N GLY A 21 6.37 -2.96 7.01
CA GLY A 21 7.77 -3.24 6.70
C GLY A 21 8.67 -3.02 7.92
N ASP A 22 9.76 -3.79 8.04
CA ASP A 22 10.85 -3.49 8.98
C ASP A 22 11.87 -2.48 8.39
N ARG A 23 13.01 -2.27 9.05
CA ARG A 23 14.02 -1.28 8.62
C ARG A 23 14.60 -1.58 7.24
N GLU A 24 14.69 -2.85 6.88
CA GLU A 24 15.18 -3.34 5.59
C GLU A 24 14.04 -3.50 4.59
N GLY A 25 12.81 -3.20 5.00
CA GLY A 25 11.59 -3.31 4.23
C GLY A 25 11.18 -4.75 3.92
N ARG A 26 11.52 -5.67 4.82
CA ARG A 26 10.91 -6.99 4.86
C ARG A 26 9.56 -6.91 5.52
N ILE A 27 8.61 -7.67 4.99
CA ILE A 27 7.22 -7.65 5.44
C ILE A 27 7.12 -8.37 6.80
N ARG A 28 6.51 -7.69 7.77
CA ARG A 28 6.29 -8.15 9.16
C ARG A 28 4.82 -8.35 9.49
N ILE A 29 3.91 -7.65 8.82
CA ILE A 29 2.45 -7.84 8.92
C ILE A 29 1.90 -7.99 7.51
N TRP A 30 1.01 -8.97 7.36
CA TRP A 30 0.30 -9.27 6.13
C TRP A 30 -1.06 -9.89 6.52
N ASN A 31 -2.12 -9.10 6.51
CA ASN A 31 -3.45 -9.56 6.93
C ASN A 31 -4.24 -10.18 5.76
N ALA A 32 -5.46 -10.68 6.05
CA ALA A 32 -6.35 -11.25 5.04
C ALA A 32 -6.71 -10.26 3.91
N GLY A 33 -6.83 -8.96 4.21
CA GLY A 33 -7.01 -7.92 3.19
C GLY A 33 -5.83 -7.83 2.21
N ALA A 34 -4.59 -7.98 2.70
CA ALA A 34 -3.39 -8.00 1.86
C ALA A 34 -3.35 -9.25 0.97
N GLU A 35 -3.72 -10.41 1.51
CA GLU A 35 -3.86 -11.63 0.70
C GLU A 35 -4.89 -11.46 -0.41
N ALA A 36 -6.07 -10.89 -0.08
CA ALA A 36 -7.14 -10.69 -1.05
C ALA A 36 -6.77 -9.69 -2.17
N ILE A 37 -6.05 -8.62 -1.84
CA ILE A 37 -5.65 -7.59 -2.82
C ILE A 37 -4.50 -8.08 -3.70
N PHE A 38 -3.45 -8.65 -3.11
CA PHE A 38 -2.20 -8.94 -3.81
C PHE A 38 -2.03 -10.40 -4.22
N GLY A 39 -2.83 -11.32 -3.68
CA GLY A 39 -2.82 -12.74 -4.05
C GLY A 39 -1.69 -13.58 -3.45
N PHE A 40 -0.83 -12.99 -2.61
CA PHE A 40 0.15 -13.73 -1.82
C PHE A 40 -0.45 -14.12 -0.48
N THR A 41 -0.27 -15.37 -0.08
CA THR A 41 -0.58 -15.78 1.29
C THR A 41 0.41 -15.14 2.28
N ALA A 42 0.04 -15.03 3.56
CA ALA A 42 0.93 -14.55 4.60
C ALA A 42 2.21 -15.40 4.69
N ALA A 43 2.10 -16.71 4.51
CA ALA A 43 3.24 -17.62 4.49
C ALA A 43 4.24 -17.31 3.35
N GLU A 44 3.74 -16.81 2.21
CA GLU A 44 4.58 -16.41 1.09
C GLU A 44 5.14 -14.99 1.24
N ALA A 45 4.39 -14.09 1.87
CA ALA A 45 4.74 -12.67 1.96
C ALA A 45 5.63 -12.32 3.16
N LEU A 46 5.40 -12.93 4.33
CA LEU A 46 6.14 -12.59 5.55
C LEU A 46 7.64 -12.87 5.39
N GLY A 47 8.48 -11.90 5.77
CA GLY A 47 9.94 -11.93 5.63
C GLY A 47 10.46 -11.61 4.22
N GLN A 48 9.60 -11.57 3.19
CA GLN A 48 9.97 -11.15 1.85
C GLN A 48 10.15 -9.64 1.77
N SER A 49 10.91 -9.22 0.75
CA SER A 49 10.96 -7.81 0.35
C SER A 49 9.60 -7.32 -0.13
N MET A 50 9.25 -6.05 0.14
CA MET A 50 8.09 -5.39 -0.45
C MET A 50 8.12 -5.35 -1.99
N ASP A 51 9.25 -5.66 -2.63
CA ASP A 51 9.37 -5.78 -4.09
C ASP A 51 8.35 -6.73 -4.73
N ILE A 52 7.77 -7.67 -3.97
CA ILE A 52 6.73 -8.59 -4.44
C ILE A 52 5.43 -7.86 -4.87
N ILE A 53 5.18 -6.65 -4.35
CA ILE A 53 4.02 -5.82 -4.70
C ILE A 53 4.39 -4.51 -5.42
N ILE A 54 5.68 -4.20 -5.54
CA ILE A 54 6.16 -2.97 -6.19
C ILE A 54 6.55 -3.27 -7.64
N PRO A 55 5.98 -2.56 -8.64
CA PRO A 55 6.39 -2.69 -10.02
C PRO A 55 7.89 -2.41 -10.17
N GLU A 56 8.62 -3.24 -10.90
CA GLU A 56 10.08 -3.19 -10.99
C GLU A 56 10.63 -1.79 -11.33
N ARG A 57 10.02 -1.13 -12.31
CA ARG A 57 10.36 0.24 -12.74
C ARG A 57 10.23 1.32 -11.63
N LEU A 58 9.54 1.01 -10.53
CA LEU A 58 9.33 1.92 -9.41
C LEU A 58 10.17 1.58 -8.18
N ARG A 59 10.81 0.41 -8.13
CA ARG A 59 11.56 -0.06 -6.96
C ARG A 59 12.65 0.91 -6.53
N GLY A 60 13.45 1.44 -7.48
CA GLY A 60 14.50 2.42 -7.16
C GLY A 60 13.96 3.63 -6.41
N ARG A 61 12.95 4.31 -6.98
CA ARG A 61 12.31 5.47 -6.33
C ARG A 61 11.66 5.12 -4.98
N HIS A 62 11.05 3.95 -4.88
CA HIS A 62 10.47 3.47 -3.63
C HIS A 62 11.56 3.35 -2.56
N TRP A 63 12.66 2.65 -2.85
CA TRP A 63 13.72 2.38 -1.88
C TRP A 63 14.53 3.62 -1.50
N ASP A 64 14.69 4.59 -2.40
CA ASP A 64 15.25 5.91 -2.06
C ASP A 64 14.41 6.60 -0.98
N GLY A 65 13.08 6.61 -1.17
CA GLY A 65 12.14 7.16 -0.21
C GLY A 65 12.13 6.39 1.11
N TYR A 66 12.08 5.06 1.02
CA TYR A 66 12.03 4.17 2.17
C TYR A 66 13.25 4.32 3.06
N THR A 67 14.44 4.27 2.46
CA THR A 67 15.72 4.43 3.17
C THR A 67 15.78 5.76 3.90
N LYS A 68 15.40 6.86 3.24
CA LYS A 68 15.34 8.17 3.87
C LYS A 68 14.34 8.24 5.02
N THR A 69 13.17 7.61 4.87
CA THR A 69 12.17 7.54 5.93
C THR A 69 12.67 6.75 7.13
N MET A 70 13.37 5.63 6.92
CA MET A 70 13.94 4.84 8.01
C MET A 70 15.10 5.55 8.73
N GLN A 71 15.91 6.33 8.00
CA GLN A 71 16.99 7.14 8.59
C GLN A 71 16.44 8.31 9.41
N THR A 72 15.39 8.98 8.94
CA THR A 72 14.86 10.19 9.58
C THR A 72 13.72 9.91 10.57
N GLY A 73 13.12 8.72 10.50
CA GLY A 73 11.89 8.38 11.20
C GLY A 73 10.68 9.22 10.79
N LYS A 74 10.76 9.90 9.64
CA LYS A 74 9.70 10.75 9.09
C LYS A 74 9.35 10.28 7.69
N SER A 75 8.06 10.00 7.47
CA SER A 75 7.53 9.88 6.12
C SER A 75 7.53 11.25 5.45
N ARG A 76 7.72 11.29 4.12
CA ARG A 76 7.49 12.51 3.34
C ARG A 76 6.01 12.92 3.33
N TYR A 77 5.13 11.98 3.65
CA TYR A 77 3.68 12.13 3.66
C TYR A 77 3.22 12.26 5.10
N GLY A 78 2.35 13.23 5.36
CA GLY A 78 1.76 13.47 6.67
C GLY A 78 0.84 12.33 7.11
N ALA A 79 0.51 12.31 8.40
CA ALA A 79 -0.50 11.40 8.90
C ALA A 79 -1.86 11.75 8.25
N GLY A 80 -2.42 10.81 7.48
CA GLY A 80 -3.69 10.99 6.77
C GLY A 80 -3.57 11.37 5.30
N ASP A 81 -2.37 11.69 4.79
CA ASP A 81 -2.16 11.88 3.35
C ASP A 81 -2.40 10.55 2.62
N VAL A 82 -3.30 10.59 1.63
CA VAL A 82 -3.61 9.43 0.78
C VAL A 82 -2.72 9.47 -0.45
N LEU A 83 -2.02 8.38 -0.71
CA LEU A 83 -1.19 8.21 -1.89
C LEU A 83 -1.82 7.24 -2.86
N ALA A 84 -1.92 7.63 -4.13
CA ALA A 84 -2.30 6.74 -5.21
C ALA A 84 -1.06 6.31 -6.01
N VAL A 85 -0.79 5.01 -6.09
CA VAL A 85 0.34 4.44 -6.84
C VAL A 85 -0.07 3.15 -7.53
N PRO A 86 0.62 2.74 -8.61
CA PRO A 86 0.45 1.39 -9.14
C PRO A 86 1.16 0.36 -8.27
N ALA A 87 0.56 -0.83 -8.16
CA ALA A 87 1.14 -2.01 -7.54
C ALA A 87 1.00 -3.22 -8.47
N ILE A 88 1.70 -4.31 -8.15
CA ILE A 88 1.57 -5.60 -8.83
C ILE A 88 1.02 -6.65 -7.88
N THR A 89 0.27 -7.60 -8.42
CA THR A 89 -0.20 -8.79 -7.69
C THR A 89 0.63 -10.02 -8.08
N LYS A 90 0.48 -11.11 -7.34
CA LYS A 90 1.19 -12.39 -7.56
C LYS A 90 1.07 -12.92 -8.99
N ASP A 91 -0.08 -12.73 -9.63
CA ASP A 91 -0.35 -13.17 -11.00
C ASP A 91 0.17 -12.20 -12.07
N GLY A 92 0.83 -11.11 -11.67
CA GLY A 92 1.40 -10.10 -12.55
C GLY A 92 0.44 -8.99 -12.98
N ARG A 93 -0.83 -8.99 -12.55
CA ARG A 93 -1.74 -7.86 -12.82
C ARG A 93 -1.22 -6.56 -12.20
N ASN A 94 -1.34 -5.48 -12.97
CA ASN A 94 -1.17 -4.13 -12.47
C ASN A 94 -2.48 -3.65 -11.84
N ILE A 95 -2.40 -3.21 -10.59
CA ILE A 95 -3.52 -2.61 -9.85
C ILE A 95 -3.18 -1.17 -9.47
N SER A 96 -4.20 -0.37 -9.23
CA SER A 96 -4.07 0.97 -8.65
C SER A 96 -4.47 0.90 -7.20
N ILE A 97 -3.55 1.24 -6.30
CA ILE A 97 -3.79 1.23 -4.87
C ILE A 97 -3.78 2.64 -4.31
N GLU A 98 -4.57 2.83 -3.26
CA GLU A 98 -4.47 3.99 -2.37
C GLU A 98 -4.05 3.55 -0.99
N PHE A 99 -3.19 4.32 -0.34
CA PHE A 99 -2.78 3.99 1.02
C PHE A 99 -2.36 5.20 1.84
N THR A 100 -2.45 5.03 3.15
CA THR A 100 -1.87 5.93 4.16
C THR A 100 -0.71 5.23 4.86
N ILE A 101 0.24 6.01 5.37
CA ILE A 101 1.39 5.50 6.12
C ILE A 101 1.32 5.95 7.58
N GLN A 102 1.51 5.01 8.51
CA GLN A 102 1.77 5.29 9.92
C GLN A 102 3.15 4.75 10.32
N MET A 103 3.97 5.58 10.96
CA MET A 103 5.26 5.14 11.50
C MET A 103 5.04 4.48 12.87
N LEU A 104 5.30 3.17 12.97
CA LEU A 104 5.17 2.44 14.23
C LEU A 104 6.49 2.45 15.01
N ARG A 105 6.36 2.55 16.34
CA ARG A 105 7.50 2.60 17.27
C ARG A 105 7.30 1.60 18.42
N THR A 106 8.39 1.11 18.98
CA THR A 106 8.36 0.34 20.23
C THR A 106 7.98 1.24 21.40
N ALA A 107 7.67 0.64 22.56
CA ALA A 107 7.47 1.40 23.81
C ALA A 107 8.69 2.26 24.20
N GLY A 108 9.89 1.84 23.80
CA GLY A 108 11.13 2.62 23.98
C GLY A 108 11.35 3.73 22.94
N GLY A 109 10.41 3.94 22.01
CA GLY A 109 10.48 4.98 20.98
C GLY A 109 11.27 4.61 19.71
N GLU A 110 11.84 3.40 19.68
CA GLU A 110 12.58 2.92 18.50
C GLU A 110 11.64 2.71 17.32
N LEU A 111 12.07 3.14 16.13
CA LEU A 111 11.29 2.96 14.92
C LEU A 111 11.25 1.49 14.51
N LEU A 112 10.06 0.90 14.50
CA LEU A 112 9.81 -0.44 13.97
C LEU A 112 9.77 -0.41 12.45
N GLY A 113 9.01 0.54 11.89
CA GLY A 113 8.87 0.73 10.46
C GLY A 113 7.50 1.31 10.07
N PRO A 114 7.26 1.51 8.77
CA PRO A 114 6.00 2.03 8.25
C PRO A 114 4.94 0.92 8.14
N LEU A 115 3.77 1.17 8.72
CA LEU A 115 2.55 0.44 8.41
C LEU A 115 1.82 1.17 7.28
N ALA A 116 1.62 0.47 6.17
CA ALA A 116 0.74 0.90 5.08
C ALA A 116 -0.64 0.27 5.27
N ILE A 117 -1.69 1.10 5.21
CA ILE A 117 -3.09 0.66 5.15
C ILE A 117 -3.59 0.93 3.74
N ILE A 118 -3.87 -0.12 2.99
CA ILE A 118 -3.95 -0.11 1.53
C ILE A 118 -5.35 -0.54 1.05
N ARG A 119 -5.85 0.14 0.02
CA ARG A 119 -7.09 -0.18 -0.71
C ARG A 119 -6.81 -0.39 -2.19
N ASP A 120 -7.39 -1.44 -2.77
CA ASP A 120 -7.46 -1.57 -4.22
C ASP A 120 -8.55 -0.62 -4.78
N VAL A 121 -8.11 0.38 -5.52
CA VAL A 121 -8.97 1.37 -6.18
C VAL A 121 -9.00 1.19 -7.70
N THR A 122 -8.49 0.07 -8.22
CA THR A 122 -8.37 -0.21 -9.67
C THR A 122 -9.68 0.01 -10.41
N LYS A 123 -10.78 -0.55 -9.92
CA LYS A 123 -12.11 -0.39 -10.54
C LYS A 123 -12.58 1.07 -10.53
N ARG A 124 -12.30 1.82 -9.46
CA ARG A 124 -12.66 3.24 -9.38
C ARG A 124 -11.81 4.06 -10.36
N PHE A 125 -10.49 3.88 -10.32
CA PHE A 125 -9.53 4.55 -11.18
C PHE A 125 -9.79 4.31 -12.67
N GLN A 126 -10.10 3.06 -13.07
CA GLN A 126 -10.43 2.74 -14.45
C GLN A 126 -11.71 3.45 -14.92
N ARG A 127 -12.76 3.48 -14.10
CA ARG A 127 -14.01 4.18 -14.41
C ARG A 127 -13.80 5.68 -14.56
N GLU A 128 -13.05 6.30 -13.65
CA GLU A 128 -12.74 7.73 -13.71
C GLU A 128 -11.94 8.07 -14.97
N ARG A 129 -10.95 7.25 -15.34
CA ARG A 129 -10.20 7.43 -16.59
C ARG A 129 -11.06 7.29 -17.84
N GLU A 130 -11.96 6.31 -17.85
CA GLU A 130 -12.88 6.11 -18.97
C GLU A 130 -13.84 7.31 -19.12
N LEU A 131 -14.43 7.78 -18.02
CA LEU A 131 -15.27 8.96 -18.01
C LEU A 131 -14.52 10.20 -18.50
N ALA A 132 -13.32 10.45 -17.98
CA ALA A 132 -12.50 11.58 -18.41
C ALA A 132 -12.16 11.52 -19.91
N ARG A 133 -11.89 10.33 -20.44
CA ARG A 133 -11.67 10.12 -21.88
C ARG A 133 -12.92 10.45 -22.70
N ARG A 134 -14.09 9.95 -22.28
CA ARG A 134 -15.36 10.21 -22.97
C ARG A 134 -15.72 11.69 -22.97
N VAL A 135 -15.54 12.39 -21.84
CA VAL A 135 -15.76 13.85 -21.75
C VAL A 135 -14.90 14.58 -22.77
N LYS A 136 -13.60 14.29 -22.82
CA LYS A 136 -12.68 14.90 -23.78
C LYS A 136 -13.05 14.63 -25.24
N GLU A 137 -13.52 13.42 -25.55
CA GLU A 137 -13.99 13.05 -26.89
C GLU A 137 -15.27 13.80 -27.29
N LEU A 138 -16.18 14.07 -26.35
CA LEU A 138 -17.39 14.85 -26.60
C LEU A 138 -17.10 16.35 -26.76
N GLU A 139 -16.23 16.92 -25.92
CA GLU A 139 -15.79 18.32 -26.04
C GLU A 139 -15.13 18.59 -27.39
N ALA A 140 -14.29 17.66 -27.87
CA ALA A 140 -13.65 17.78 -29.18
C ALA A 140 -14.64 17.74 -30.36
N LYS A 141 -15.78 17.04 -30.21
CA LYS A 141 -16.84 16.96 -31.23
C LYS A 141 -17.82 18.13 -31.19
N ALA A 142 -18.01 18.74 -30.02
CA ALA A 142 -18.89 19.89 -29.85
C ALA A 142 -18.20 21.22 -30.19
N GLY A 143 -16.86 21.24 -30.20
CA GLY A 143 -16.05 22.38 -30.61
C GLY A 143 -15.77 22.47 -32.13
N THR A 144 -16.33 21.56 -32.93
CA THR A 144 -16.37 21.59 -34.41
C THR A 144 -17.80 21.76 -34.88
#